data_AF-A0A0F9H5A9-F1
#
_entry.id   AF-A0A0F9H5A9-F1
#
_cell.length_a   1.000
_cell.length_b   1.000
_cell.length_c   1.000
_cell.angle_alpha   90.00
_cell.angle_beta   90.00
_cell.angle_gamma   90.00
#
_symmetry.space_group_name_H-M   'P 1'
#
loop_
_entity.id
_entity.type
_entity.pdbx_description
1 polymer ?
#
loop_
_entity_poly.entity_id
_entity_poly.type
_entity_poly.pdbx_seq_one_letter_code
_entity_poly.pdbx_strand_id
1 'polypeptide(L)'
;MSSERQEVTLIETLGDHMAYKLRVNQDKPHWLDEEKWRMFHRLSEEVQELRGALLGTSVEAVWHEAADVANFAAFVADIFQRDEELR
;
A
#
# COMPACT_ATOMS: atom_id res chain seq x y z
N MET A 1 17.86 21.39 -4.36
CA MET A 1 17.56 20.16 -5.14
C MET A 1 16.44 20.51 -6.13
N SER A 2 16.40 19.89 -7.32
CA SER A 2 15.26 20.07 -8.25
C SER A 2 14.01 19.40 -7.69
N SER A 3 12.81 19.94 -7.94
CA SER A 3 11.51 19.36 -7.53
C SER A 3 11.40 17.89 -7.94
N GLU A 4 11.79 17.59 -9.17
CA GLU A 4 11.80 16.23 -9.72
C GLU A 4 12.65 15.25 -8.90
N ARG A 5 13.81 15.69 -8.36
CA ARG A 5 14.63 14.81 -7.50
C ARG A 5 13.97 14.56 -6.16
N GLN A 6 13.22 15.53 -5.63
CA GLN A 6 12.50 15.35 -4.36
C GLN A 6 11.33 14.37 -4.54
N GLU A 7 10.63 14.44 -5.67
CA GLU A 7 9.55 13.51 -6.02
C GLU A 7 10.06 12.08 -6.19
N VAL A 8 11.19 11.89 -6.88
CA VAL A 8 11.82 10.56 -7.01
C VAL A 8 12.23 10.01 -5.63
N THR A 9 12.92 10.80 -4.81
CA THR A 9 13.30 10.36 -3.45
C THR A 9 12.07 10.02 -2.59
N LEU A 10 10.98 10.77 -2.72
CA LEU A 10 9.72 10.48 -2.01
C LEU A 10 9.17 9.11 -2.41
N ILE A 11 9.12 8.81 -3.71
CA ILE A 11 8.63 7.53 -4.22
C ILE A 11 9.55 6.37 -3.82
N GLU A 12 10.87 6.55 -3.89
CA GLU A 12 11.84 5.56 -3.41
C GLU A 12 11.64 5.26 -1.93
N THR A 13 11.49 6.30 -1.10
CA THR A 13 11.21 6.16 0.33
C THR A 13 9.92 5.39 0.58
N LEU A 14 8.84 5.71 -0.15
CA LEU A 14 7.59 4.96 -0.04
C LEU A 14 7.78 3.49 -0.44
N GLY A 15 8.52 3.23 -1.52
CA GLY A 15 8.85 1.89 -2.00
C GLY A 15 9.58 1.04 -0.95
N ASP A 16 10.52 1.63 -0.21
CA ASP A 16 11.22 0.95 0.87
C ASP A 16 10.27 0.54 2.02
N HIS A 17 9.35 1.44 2.41
CA HIS A 17 8.33 1.12 3.40
C HIS A 17 7.33 0.07 2.89
N MET A 18 6.93 0.14 1.61
CA MET A 18 6.09 -0.87 0.96
C MET A 18 6.74 -2.26 1.05
N ALA A 19 8.01 -2.36 0.64
CA ALA A 19 8.76 -3.62 0.70
C ALA A 19 8.94 -4.14 2.14
N TYR A 20 9.19 -3.23 3.10
CA TYR A 20 9.26 -3.58 4.52
C TYR A 20 7.94 -4.19 5.01
N LYS A 21 6.80 -3.56 4.74
CA LYS A 21 5.48 -4.02 5.19
C LYS A 21 5.10 -5.36 4.57
N LEU A 22 5.39 -5.58 3.28
CA LEU A 22 5.19 -6.88 2.63
C LEU A 22 5.99 -7.99 3.30
N ARG A 23 7.26 -7.72 3.66
CA ARG A 23 8.10 -8.69 4.38
C ARG A 23 7.58 -8.99 5.78
N VAL A 24 7.12 -7.97 6.52
CA VAL A 24 6.54 -8.16 7.87
C VAL A 24 5.22 -8.94 7.80
N ASN A 25 4.45 -8.73 6.73
CA ASN A 25 3.14 -9.34 6.53
C ASN A 25 3.19 -10.64 5.69
N GLN A 26 4.37 -11.24 5.45
CA GLN A 26 4.53 -12.39 4.57
C GLN A 26 3.73 -13.64 4.99
N ASP A 27 3.37 -13.73 6.27
CA ASP A 27 2.58 -14.84 6.82
C ASP A 27 1.06 -14.66 6.61
N LYS A 28 0.63 -13.52 6.04
CA LYS A 28 -0.78 -13.26 5.70
C LYS A 28 -1.13 -13.93 4.36
N PRO A 29 -2.43 -14.22 4.11
CA PRO A 29 -2.89 -14.73 2.82
C PRO A 29 -2.41 -13.85 1.65
N HIS A 30 -2.10 -14.51 0.53
CA HIS A 30 -1.63 -13.82 -0.67
C HIS A 30 -2.78 -13.02 -1.30
N TRP A 31 -2.50 -11.85 -1.87
CA TRP A 31 -3.56 -10.96 -2.41
C TRP A 31 -4.31 -11.57 -3.60
N LEU A 32 -3.67 -12.49 -4.32
CA LEU A 32 -4.27 -13.23 -5.44
C LEU A 32 -5.33 -14.26 -5.00
N ASP A 33 -5.35 -14.64 -3.73
CA ASP A 33 -6.33 -15.59 -3.18
C ASP A 33 -7.58 -14.88 -2.62
N GLU A 34 -7.62 -13.55 -2.67
CA GLU A 34 -8.68 -12.73 -2.11
C GLU A 34 -9.70 -12.29 -3.17
N GLU A 35 -10.98 -12.23 -2.78
CA GLU A 35 -12.03 -11.71 -3.65
C GLU A 35 -11.88 -10.20 -3.86
N LYS A 36 -12.19 -9.70 -5.07
CA LYS A 36 -12.00 -8.28 -5.46
C LYS A 36 -12.63 -7.28 -4.49
N TRP A 37 -13.87 -7.56 -4.05
CA TRP A 37 -14.57 -6.68 -3.12
C TRP A 37 -13.91 -6.69 -1.73
N ARG A 38 -13.37 -7.84 -1.32
CA ARG A 38 -12.63 -7.96 -0.05
C ARG A 38 -11.32 -7.22 -0.13
N MET A 39 -10.62 -7.25 -1.26
CA MET A 39 -9.41 -6.44 -1.47
C MET A 39 -9.70 -4.93 -1.40
N PHE A 40 -10.81 -4.48 -1.99
CA PHE A 40 -11.23 -3.08 -1.89
C PHE A 40 -11.63 -2.69 -0.46
N HIS A 41 -12.28 -3.59 0.28
CA HIS A 41 -12.55 -3.37 1.70
C HIS A 41 -11.24 -3.23 2.48
N ARG A 42 -10.25 -4.11 2.27
CA ARG A 42 -8.94 -4.03 2.91
C ARG A 42 -8.26 -2.69 2.65
N LEU A 43 -8.24 -2.22 1.41
CA LEU A 43 -7.74 -0.87 1.07
C LEU A 43 -8.43 0.22 1.91
N SER A 44 -9.74 0.11 2.11
CA SER A 44 -10.48 1.07 2.93
C SER A 44 -10.10 1.01 4.41
N GLU A 45 -9.77 -0.17 4.94
CA GLU A 45 -9.24 -0.35 6.29
C GLU A 45 -7.90 0.38 6.45
N GLU A 46 -6.95 0.17 5.52
CA GLU A 46 -5.63 0.81 5.58
C GLU A 46 -5.73 2.35 5.50
N VAL A 47 -6.71 2.88 4.75
CA VAL A 47 -6.98 4.33 4.73
C VAL A 47 -7.46 4.83 6.10
N GLN A 48 -8.26 4.05 6.84
CA GLN A 48 -8.64 4.40 8.21
C GLN A 48 -7.45 4.30 9.17
N GLU A 49 -6.56 3.32 8.99
CA GLU A 49 -5.33 3.19 9.78
C GLU A 49 -4.41 4.39 9.55
N LEU A 50 -4.19 4.79 8.29
CA LEU A 50 -3.44 6.01 7.96
C LEU A 50 -4.07 7.26 8.58
N ARG A 51 -5.41 7.39 8.49
CA ARG A 51 -6.11 8.48 9.16
C ARG A 51 -5.86 8.47 10.68
N GLY A 52 -5.84 7.28 11.29
CA GLY A 52 -5.49 7.11 12.70
C GLY A 52 -4.05 7.55 12.99
N ALA A 53 -3.09 7.15 12.16
CA ALA A 53 -1.67 7.52 12.30
C ALA A 53 -1.46 9.04 12.21
N LEU A 54 -2.21 9.74 11.35
CA LEU A 54 -2.16 11.21 11.23
C LEU A 54 -2.62 11.95 12.51
N LEU A 55 -3.44 11.31 13.34
CA LEU A 55 -3.86 11.86 14.64
C LEU A 55 -2.83 11.57 15.75
N GLY A 56 -1.89 10.65 15.50
CA GLY A 56 -0.78 10.34 16.40
C GLY A 56 0.43 11.26 16.20
N THR A 57 1.53 10.92 16.87
CA THR A 57 2.80 11.69 16.80
C THR A 57 3.93 10.94 16.10
N SER A 58 3.71 9.71 15.64
CA SER A 58 4.75 8.89 15.02
C SER A 58 4.79 9.10 13.50
N VAL A 59 5.81 9.81 13.03
CA VAL A 59 6.10 9.96 11.59
C VAL A 59 6.33 8.60 10.94
N GLU A 60 6.97 7.68 11.66
CA GLU A 60 7.21 6.32 11.17
C GLU A 60 5.88 5.57 10.95
N ALA A 61 4.91 5.71 11.86
CA ALA A 61 3.59 5.12 11.70
C ALA A 61 2.88 5.66 10.46
N VAL A 62 2.97 6.98 10.20
CA VAL A 62 2.39 7.58 8.99
C VAL A 62 2.99 6.98 7.72
N TRP A 63 4.31 6.77 7.68
CA TRP A 63 4.95 6.12 6.53
C TRP A 63 4.54 4.65 6.36
N HIS A 64 4.43 3.91 7.47
CA HIS A 64 4.00 2.51 7.42
C HIS A 64 2.56 2.36 6.92
N GLU A 65 1.62 3.20 7.34
CA GLU A 65 0.24 3.10 6.85
C GLU A 65 0.07 3.69 5.46
N ALA A 66 0.86 4.70 5.08
CA ALA A 66 0.91 5.16 3.69
C ALA A 66 1.40 4.05 2.75
N ALA A 67 2.36 3.25 3.19
CA ALA A 67 2.86 2.09 2.46
C ALA A 67 1.81 0.96 2.35
N ASP A 68 1.05 0.68 3.42
CA ASP A 68 -0.05 -0.30 3.32
C ASP A 68 -1.15 0.17 2.36
N VAL A 69 -1.55 1.45 2.40
CA VAL A 69 -2.49 2.02 1.43
C VAL A 69 -1.96 1.86 0.00
N ALA A 70 -0.69 2.16 -0.24
CA ALA A 70 -0.07 2.02 -1.56
C ALA A 70 -0.02 0.55 -2.03
N ASN A 71 0.36 -0.38 -1.14
CA ASN A 71 0.38 -1.81 -1.43
C ASN A 71 -1.02 -2.32 -1.80
N PHE A 72 -2.04 -2.02 -1.00
CA PHE A 72 -3.40 -2.47 -1.29
C PHE A 72 -3.98 -1.84 -2.55
N ALA A 73 -3.67 -0.56 -2.84
CA ALA A 73 -4.05 0.06 -4.10
C ALA A 73 -3.40 -0.65 -5.30
N ALA A 74 -2.12 -1.01 -5.20
CA ALA A 74 -1.41 -1.78 -6.22
C ALA A 74 -1.99 -3.19 -6.39
N PHE A 75 -2.36 -3.88 -5.31
CA PHE A 75 -3.02 -5.19 -5.39
C PHE A 75 -4.37 -5.13 -6.10
N VAL A 76 -5.20 -4.12 -5.81
CA VAL A 76 -6.45 -3.92 -6.54
C VAL A 76 -6.18 -3.71 -8.03
N ALA A 77 -5.20 -2.88 -8.39
CA ALA A 77 -4.86 -2.65 -9.78
C ALA A 77 -4.37 -3.93 -10.48
N ASP A 78 -3.48 -4.70 -9.85
CA ASP A 78 -2.96 -5.98 -10.37
C ASP A 78 -4.08 -7.00 -10.60
N ILE A 79 -5.03 -7.14 -9.67
CA ILE A 79 -6.16 -8.06 -9.83
C ILE A 79 -7.00 -7.69 -11.07
N PHE A 80 -7.34 -6.41 -11.24
CA PHE A 80 -8.16 -5.97 -12.37
C PHE A 80 -7.42 -6.11 -13.71
N GLN A 81 -6.11 -5.83 -13.74
CA GLN A 81 -5.30 -6.05 -14.94
C GLN A 81 -5.31 -7.53 -15.35
N ARG A 82 -5.12 -8.45 -14.39
CA ARG A 82 -5.14 -9.90 -14.66
C ARG A 82 -6.49 -10.39 -15.15
N ASP A 83 -7.58 -9.85 -14.61
CA ASP A 83 -8.92 -10.20 -15.09
C ASP A 83 -9.15 -9.78 -16.55
N GLU A 84 -8.59 -8.63 -16.96
CA GLU A 84 -8.68 -8.17 -18.34
C GLU A 84 -7.87 -9.06 -19.28
N GLU A 85 -6.67 -9.49 -18.88
CA GLU A 85 -5.82 -10.41 -19.65
C GLU A 85 -6.44 -11.81 -19.84
N LEU A 86 -7.38 -12.21 -18.98
CA LEU A 86 -8.07 -13.51 -19.04
C LEU A 86 -9.41 -13.50 -19.81
N ARG A 87 -9.85 -12.34 -20.31
CA ARG A 87 -11.08 -12.17 -21.10
C ARG A 87 -10.83 -12.34 -22.60
#